data_AF-A0A9P8RPD3-F1
#
_entry.id   AF-A0A9P8RPD3-F1
#
_cell.length_a   1.000
_cell.length_b   1.000
_cell.length_c   1.000
_cell.angle_alpha   90.00
_cell.angle_beta   90.00
_cell.angle_gamma   90.00
#
_symmetry.space_group_name_H-M   'P 1'
#
loop_
_entity.id
_entity.type
_entity.pdbx_description
1 polymer ?
#
loop_
_entity_poly.entity_id
_entity_poly.type
_entity_poly.pdbx_seq_one_letter_code
_entity_poly.pdbx_strand_id
1 'polypeptide(L)'
;MKCFKFRFEKLDLELPSWWAPIGSPDPPRPYQYPKPAVRRACDSCGESSPEVYIEGWMCFTDSCESFWKIDGADPPASLHYNPAFLEERTKWPNKVKAPYSLKPAMLPEDRGNDACYSVSHACWKGFSCPKCGRCNSREDWNEWKCQTEECDYTYRIKRLVLSPQAISNPHDPVTDGHAISKDFISGPVTEKVDFLENYRVHTYDIADCGTITHFMANRTINERADGPDDLFLALQQADIGLKRFPLKNSTCK
;
A
#
# COMPACT_ATOMS: atom_id res chain seq x y z
N MET A 1 17.76 2.27 -21.21
CA MET A 1 17.26 2.39 -19.82
C MET A 1 18.04 3.52 -19.15
N LYS A 2 17.39 4.60 -18.71
CA LYS A 2 18.07 5.70 -18.00
C LYS A 2 18.14 5.34 -16.52
N CYS A 3 19.33 5.34 -15.94
CA CYS A 3 19.53 5.12 -14.51
C CYS A 3 19.69 6.49 -13.84
N PHE A 4 18.88 6.76 -12.82
CA PHE A 4 18.95 7.99 -12.03
C PHE A 4 19.45 7.65 -10.63
N LYS A 5 20.36 8.46 -10.09
CA LYS A 5 20.81 8.35 -8.71
C LYS A 5 20.42 9.62 -7.98
N PHE A 6 19.90 9.49 -6.77
CA PHE A 6 19.44 10.59 -5.95
C PHE A 6 20.19 10.60 -4.62
N ARG A 7 20.54 11.80 -4.14
CA ARG A 7 21.03 12.02 -2.78
C ARG A 7 19.92 12.67 -1.97
N PHE A 8 19.47 12.00 -0.91
CA PHE A 8 18.46 12.55 0.00
C PHE A 8 19.12 13.25 1.18
N GLU A 9 18.53 14.35 1.62
CA GLU A 9 18.97 15.12 2.78
C GLU A 9 17.78 15.32 3.73
N LYS A 10 17.97 15.02 5.01
CA LYS A 10 16.94 15.33 6.03
C LYS A 10 16.93 16.84 6.30
N LEU A 11 15.75 17.45 6.16
CA LEU A 11 15.54 18.89 6.34
C LEU A 11 15.51 19.31 7.82
N ASP A 12 14.68 18.65 8.62
CA ASP A 12 14.51 18.95 10.04
C ASP A 12 15.49 18.11 10.87
N LEU A 13 16.42 18.81 11.54
CA LEU A 13 17.44 18.22 12.40
C LEU A 13 17.24 18.62 13.87
N GLU A 14 16.13 19.29 14.22
CA GLU A 14 15.81 19.61 15.62
C GLU A 14 15.41 18.36 16.41
N LEU A 15 14.81 17.38 15.72
CA LEU A 15 14.37 16.12 16.32
C LEU A 15 15.08 14.92 15.69
N PRO A 16 15.33 13.84 16.46
CA PRO A 16 15.73 12.56 15.91
C PRO A 16 14.81 12.09 14.78
N SER A 17 15.35 11.33 13.84
CA SER A 17 14.52 10.78 12.76
C SER A 17 13.54 9.77 13.33
N TRP A 18 12.28 9.76 12.87
CA TRP A 18 11.28 8.78 13.34
C TRP A 18 11.65 7.33 13.03
N TRP A 19 12.54 7.11 12.06
CA TRP A 19 13.11 5.81 11.70
C TRP A 19 14.44 5.50 12.41
N ALA A 20 14.93 6.40 13.27
CA ALA A 20 16.16 6.14 14.02
C ALA A 20 15.88 5.13 15.15
N PRO A 21 16.77 4.14 15.37
CA PRO A 21 16.68 3.26 16.54
C PRO A 21 16.63 4.06 17.85
N ILE A 22 15.92 3.51 18.84
CA ILE A 22 15.90 4.08 20.20
C ILE A 22 17.34 4.16 20.74
N GLY A 23 17.72 5.31 21.29
CA GLY A 23 19.07 5.56 21.78
C GLY A 23 20.08 6.01 20.71
N SER A 24 19.63 6.24 19.47
CA SER A 24 20.46 6.88 18.45
C SER A 24 20.89 8.28 18.90
N PRO A 25 22.10 8.75 18.54
CA PRO A 25 22.55 10.10 18.86
C PRO A 25 21.63 11.15 18.22
N ASP A 26 21.55 12.31 18.86
CA ASP A 26 20.85 13.46 18.31
C ASP A 26 21.44 13.86 16.95
N PRO A 27 20.62 14.44 16.05
CA PRO A 27 21.11 14.95 14.78
C PRO A 27 22.26 15.96 14.98
N PRO A 28 23.25 15.98 14.08
CA PRO A 28 24.35 16.94 14.17
C PRO A 28 23.82 18.36 14.05
N ARG A 29 24.40 19.28 14.83
CA ARG A 29 24.11 20.71 14.76
C ARG A 29 24.85 21.37 13.59
N PRO A 30 24.41 22.55 13.12
CA PRO A 30 25.01 23.20 11.95
C PRO A 30 26.52 23.42 11.99
N TYR A 31 27.10 23.68 13.17
CA TYR A 31 28.54 23.87 13.33
C TYR A 31 29.34 22.55 13.30
N GLN A 32 28.66 21.41 13.36
CA GLN A 32 29.24 20.07 13.25
C GLN A 32 29.17 19.53 11.82
N TYR A 33 28.59 20.29 10.88
CA TYR A 33 28.50 19.86 9.49
C TYR A 33 29.90 19.79 8.88
N PRO A 34 30.21 18.70 8.15
CA PRO A 34 31.43 18.58 7.37
C PRO A 34 31.54 19.71 6.33
N LYS A 35 32.76 19.97 5.88
CA LYS A 35 32.98 20.92 4.79
C LYS A 35 32.24 20.43 3.54
N PRO A 36 31.57 21.31 2.80
CA PRO A 36 30.86 20.92 1.58
C PRO A 36 31.83 20.39 0.53
N ALA A 37 31.32 19.61 -0.43
CA ALA A 37 32.13 19.15 -1.54
C ALA A 37 32.71 20.32 -2.32
N VAL A 38 33.95 20.15 -2.79
CA VAL A 38 34.58 21.12 -3.69
C VAL A 38 33.72 21.24 -4.95
N ARG A 39 33.46 22.47 -5.38
CA ARG A 39 32.78 22.75 -6.65
C ARG A 39 33.79 23.34 -7.62
N ARG A 40 33.77 22.88 -8.87
CA ARG A 40 34.64 23.40 -9.94
C ARG A 40 33.78 23.86 -11.11
N ALA A 41 34.23 24.89 -11.80
CA ALA A 41 33.60 25.35 -13.04
C ALA A 41 34.10 24.48 -14.20
N CYS A 42 33.21 24.14 -15.12
CA CYS A 42 33.57 23.42 -16.34
C CYS A 42 34.27 24.35 -17.33
N ASP A 43 35.39 23.92 -17.91
CA ASP A 43 36.09 24.73 -18.92
C ASP A 43 35.28 24.86 -20.23
N SER A 44 34.46 23.87 -20.58
CA SER A 44 33.64 23.92 -21.82
C SER A 44 32.36 24.74 -21.68
N CYS A 45 31.65 24.67 -20.54
CA CYS A 45 30.37 25.36 -20.37
C CYS A 45 30.33 26.44 -19.28
N GLY A 46 31.39 26.61 -18.49
CA GLY A 46 31.47 27.56 -17.38
C GLY A 46 30.65 27.19 -16.13
N GLU A 47 29.71 26.26 -16.24
CA GLU A 47 28.81 25.89 -15.13
C GLU A 47 29.54 25.17 -13.98
N SER A 48 29.12 25.46 -12.75
CA SER A 48 29.72 24.90 -11.54
C SER A 48 29.09 23.56 -11.16
N SER A 49 29.91 22.51 -11.11
CA SER A 49 29.50 21.16 -10.66
C SER A 49 30.24 20.75 -9.38
N PRO A 50 29.57 20.08 -8.42
CA PRO A 50 30.23 19.53 -7.24
C PRO A 50 31.05 18.28 -7.57
N GLU A 51 32.06 18.00 -6.76
CA GLU A 51 32.86 16.77 -6.82
C GLU A 51 32.09 15.61 -6.18
N VAL A 52 31.22 14.97 -6.97
CA VAL A 52 30.30 13.91 -6.51
C VAL A 52 31.02 12.58 -6.27
N TYR A 53 32.07 12.28 -7.02
CA TYR A 53 32.80 11.01 -6.97
C TYR A 53 34.27 11.22 -6.62
N ILE A 54 34.91 10.22 -6.00
CA ILE A 54 36.32 10.30 -5.60
C ILE A 54 37.28 10.04 -6.78
N GLU A 55 36.81 9.35 -7.82
CA GLU A 55 37.61 9.00 -8.99
C GLU A 55 37.96 10.21 -9.85
N GLY A 56 37.16 11.28 -9.79
CA GLY A 56 37.41 12.48 -10.55
C GLY A 56 36.23 13.45 -10.57
N TRP A 57 36.53 14.70 -10.87
CA TRP A 57 35.51 15.73 -11.10
C TRP A 57 34.90 15.57 -12.50
N MET A 58 33.59 15.81 -12.60
CA MET A 58 32.81 15.65 -13.82
C MET A 58 31.82 16.81 -13.96
N CYS A 59 31.52 17.21 -15.19
CA CYS A 59 30.42 18.14 -15.44
C CYS A 59 29.08 17.41 -15.36
N PHE A 60 28.14 17.94 -14.57
CA PHE A 60 26.77 17.40 -14.43
C PHE A 60 25.71 18.20 -15.20
N THR A 61 26.13 19.16 -16.02
CA THR A 61 25.25 19.89 -16.94
C THR A 61 24.97 19.02 -18.16
N ASP A 62 23.73 18.54 -18.30
CA ASP A 62 23.32 17.57 -19.33
C ASP A 62 23.49 18.06 -20.78
N SER A 63 23.48 19.38 -21.00
CA SER A 63 23.71 20.00 -22.30
C SER A 63 25.20 20.23 -22.65
N CYS A 64 26.13 19.89 -21.76
CA CYS A 64 27.57 20.13 -21.97
C CYS A 64 28.25 18.97 -22.71
N GLU A 65 29.22 19.26 -23.58
CA GLU A 65 30.03 18.24 -24.27
C GLU A 65 30.93 17.42 -23.33
N SER A 66 31.29 18.01 -22.18
CA SER A 66 32.04 17.36 -21.09
C SER A 66 31.11 16.68 -20.08
N PHE A 67 29.80 16.61 -20.35
CA PHE A 67 28.85 15.92 -19.48
C PHE A 67 29.31 14.48 -19.24
N TRP A 68 29.35 14.10 -17.97
CA TRP A 68 29.65 12.74 -17.55
C TRP A 68 31.00 12.21 -18.08
N LYS A 69 32.05 13.06 -18.12
CA LYS A 69 33.43 12.67 -18.45
C LYS A 69 34.41 13.03 -17.33
N ILE A 70 35.43 12.20 -17.15
CA ILE A 70 36.60 12.47 -16.30
C ILE A 70 37.78 12.67 -17.24
N ASP A 71 38.43 13.85 -17.18
CA ASP A 71 39.57 14.20 -18.04
C ASP A 71 39.33 13.94 -19.54
N GLY A 72 38.09 14.17 -20.00
CA GLY A 72 37.66 13.98 -21.39
C GLY A 72 37.32 12.55 -21.79
N ALA A 73 37.48 11.56 -20.91
CA ALA A 73 37.16 10.16 -21.16
C ALA A 73 35.90 9.70 -20.40
N ASP A 74 35.35 8.56 -20.84
CA ASP A 74 34.25 7.90 -20.13
C ASP A 74 34.72 7.44 -18.73
N PRO A 75 33.89 7.60 -17.69
CA PRO A 75 34.25 7.20 -16.34
C PRO A 75 34.34 5.67 -16.20
N PRO A 76 35.04 5.18 -15.17
CA PRO A 76 35.06 3.76 -14.85
C PRO A 76 33.66 3.23 -14.53
N ALA A 77 33.46 1.92 -14.69
CA ALA A 77 32.17 1.26 -14.46
C ALA A 77 31.70 1.35 -12.99
N SER A 78 32.64 1.49 -12.05
CA SER A 78 32.37 1.65 -10.62
C SER A 78 32.86 3.01 -10.16
N LEU A 79 31.96 3.79 -9.55
CA LEU A 79 32.22 5.12 -9.02
C LEU A 79 31.81 5.16 -7.55
N HIS A 80 32.67 5.72 -6.70
CA HIS A 80 32.40 5.86 -5.27
C HIS A 80 32.10 7.32 -4.93
N TYR A 81 31.03 7.53 -4.18
CA TYR A 81 30.64 8.87 -3.78
C TYR A 81 31.68 9.52 -2.87
N ASN A 82 31.95 10.79 -3.12
CA ASN A 82 32.75 11.61 -2.23
C ASN A 82 32.01 11.81 -0.89
N PRO A 83 32.61 11.45 0.26
CA PRO A 83 31.98 11.64 1.56
C PRO A 83 31.56 13.09 1.82
N ALA A 84 32.35 14.07 1.38
CA ALA A 84 32.00 15.48 1.53
C ALA A 84 30.71 15.84 0.77
N PHE A 85 30.46 15.21 -0.39
CA PHE A 85 29.21 15.39 -1.14
C PHE A 85 28.02 14.71 -0.46
N LEU A 86 28.21 13.51 0.11
CA LEU A 86 27.15 12.82 0.85
C LEU A 86 26.77 13.53 2.14
N GLU A 87 27.74 14.12 2.81
CA GLU A 87 27.57 14.78 4.10
C GLU A 87 27.24 16.27 4.00
N GLU A 88 27.44 16.89 2.83
CA GLU A 88 27.12 18.29 2.56
C GLU A 88 25.65 18.59 2.90
N ARG A 89 25.42 19.73 3.56
CA ARG A 89 24.08 20.17 3.95
C ARG A 89 23.68 21.44 3.23
N THR A 90 22.47 21.43 2.68
CA THR A 90 21.88 22.58 2.01
C THR A 90 21.31 23.51 3.06
N LYS A 91 21.70 24.79 3.03
CA LYS A 91 21.07 25.82 3.86
C LYS A 91 19.71 26.17 3.29
N TRP A 92 18.69 25.47 3.74
CA TRP A 92 17.30 25.80 3.41
C TRP A 92 16.87 27.07 4.13
N PRO A 93 16.02 27.92 3.53
CA PRO A 93 15.34 28.97 4.27
C PRO A 93 14.63 28.36 5.48
N ASN A 94 14.72 28.99 6.65
CA ASN A 94 14.34 28.45 7.98
C ASN A 94 12.87 27.98 8.15
N LYS A 95 12.07 27.87 7.08
CA LYS A 95 10.63 27.61 7.11
C LYS A 95 10.11 26.80 5.92
N VAL A 96 10.91 25.94 5.29
CA VAL A 96 10.37 25.01 4.27
C VAL A 96 9.50 23.98 4.99
N LYS A 97 8.20 24.26 5.07
CA LYS A 97 7.20 23.30 5.52
C LYS A 97 6.82 22.42 4.35
N ALA A 98 6.62 21.13 4.61
CA ALA A 98 5.97 20.27 3.63
C ALA A 98 4.61 20.90 3.26
N PRO A 99 4.21 20.91 1.97
CA PRO A 99 2.97 21.54 1.54
C PRO A 99 1.72 20.88 2.16
N TYR A 100 1.86 19.66 2.66
CA TYR A 100 0.82 18.90 3.34
C TYR A 100 1.43 17.97 4.39
N SER A 101 0.59 17.50 5.33
CA SER A 101 0.98 16.48 6.29
C SER A 101 1.40 15.20 5.56
N LEU A 102 2.62 14.73 5.85
CA LEU A 102 3.08 13.41 5.38
C LEU A 102 2.36 12.26 6.10
N LYS A 103 1.82 12.53 7.28
CA LYS A 103 0.98 11.57 8.00
C LYS A 103 -0.38 11.50 7.33
N PRO A 104 -0.80 10.32 6.82
CA PRO A 104 -2.14 10.14 6.28
C PRO A 104 -3.18 10.47 7.34
N ALA A 105 -4.24 11.18 6.94
CA ALA A 105 -5.39 11.38 7.80
C ALA A 105 -6.05 10.03 8.12
N MET A 106 -6.64 9.92 9.31
CA MET A 106 -7.52 8.81 9.62
C MET A 106 -8.71 8.82 8.65
N LEU A 107 -9.17 7.63 8.28
CA LEU A 107 -10.40 7.49 7.52
C LEU A 107 -11.54 8.13 8.34
N PRO A 108 -12.43 8.92 7.74
CA PRO A 108 -13.58 9.48 8.47
C PRO A 108 -14.47 8.37 9.05
N GLU A 109 -15.06 8.61 10.21
CA GLU A 109 -15.95 7.62 10.88
C GLU A 109 -17.22 7.38 10.06
N ASP A 110 -17.65 8.42 9.35
CA ASP A 110 -18.82 8.47 8.52
C ASP A 110 -18.50 9.25 7.23
N ARG A 111 -18.89 8.72 6.08
CA ARG A 111 -18.79 9.37 4.77
C ARG A 111 -20.17 9.70 4.19
N GLY A 112 -21.18 9.82 5.07
CA GLY A 112 -22.60 9.85 4.74
C GLY A 112 -23.21 8.44 4.75
N ASN A 113 -24.47 8.32 4.31
CA ASN A 113 -25.18 7.03 4.15
C ASN A 113 -24.61 6.13 3.03
N ASP A 114 -23.31 6.20 2.74
CA ASP A 114 -22.64 5.27 1.83
C ASP A 114 -22.48 3.91 2.52
N ALA A 115 -23.45 3.03 2.26
CA ALA A 115 -23.51 1.68 2.81
C ALA A 115 -22.28 0.82 2.47
N CYS A 116 -21.58 1.16 1.38
CA CYS A 116 -20.42 0.42 0.90
C CYS A 116 -19.08 1.02 1.36
N TYR A 117 -19.09 2.16 2.06
CA TYR A 117 -17.84 2.80 2.47
C TYR A 117 -16.96 1.88 3.31
N SER A 118 -17.57 1.15 4.24
CA SER A 118 -16.85 0.29 5.19
C SER A 118 -16.17 -0.94 4.58
N VAL A 119 -16.59 -1.32 3.36
CA VAL A 119 -16.00 -2.42 2.57
C VAL A 119 -15.12 -1.90 1.43
N SER A 120 -15.00 -0.58 1.25
CA SER A 120 -14.18 0.02 0.21
C SER A 120 -12.68 -0.27 0.39
N HIS A 121 -11.94 -0.19 -0.71
CA HIS A 121 -10.49 -0.38 -0.74
C HIS A 121 -9.73 0.61 0.17
N ALA A 122 -10.30 1.80 0.41
CA ALA A 122 -9.72 2.77 1.37
C ALA A 122 -9.67 2.19 2.78
N CYS A 123 -10.74 1.50 3.19
CA CYS A 123 -10.83 0.81 4.45
C CYS A 123 -9.86 -0.37 4.52
N TRP A 124 -9.35 -0.92 3.42
CA TRP A 124 -8.42 -2.05 3.50
C TRP A 124 -7.00 -1.63 3.89
N LYS A 125 -6.70 -0.34 3.94
CA LYS A 125 -5.37 0.18 4.25
C LYS A 125 -5.08 0.17 5.74
N GLY A 126 -3.80 0.14 6.08
CA GLY A 126 -3.31 0.40 7.43
C GLY A 126 -3.48 1.87 7.85
N PHE A 127 -2.91 2.24 8.98
CA PHE A 127 -3.00 3.60 9.51
C PHE A 127 -1.75 4.02 10.27
N SER A 128 -1.50 5.32 10.39
CA SER A 128 -0.49 5.86 11.31
C SER A 128 -1.18 6.24 12.62
N CYS A 129 -0.75 5.64 13.72
CA CYS A 129 -1.35 5.85 15.03
C CYS A 129 -1.25 7.34 15.44
N PRO A 130 -2.36 7.97 15.89
CA PRO A 130 -2.32 9.33 16.41
C PRO A 130 -1.64 9.46 17.77
N LYS A 131 -1.65 8.41 18.60
CA LYS A 131 -0.98 8.43 19.92
C LYS A 131 0.53 8.21 19.81
N CYS A 132 0.98 7.12 19.19
CA CYS A 132 2.40 6.74 19.17
C CYS A 132 3.12 6.93 17.82
N GLY A 133 2.41 7.33 16.76
CA GLY A 133 3.00 7.57 15.43
C GLY A 133 3.28 6.31 14.59
N ARG A 134 3.25 5.11 15.18
CA ARG A 134 3.50 3.84 14.46
C ARG A 134 2.61 3.68 13.23
N CYS A 135 3.22 3.31 12.11
CA CYS A 135 2.51 2.80 10.94
C CYS A 135 2.10 1.35 11.21
N ASN A 136 0.79 1.10 11.30
CA ASN A 136 0.21 -0.21 11.58
C ASN A 136 -0.43 -0.77 10.30
N SER A 137 -0.21 -2.06 10.03
CA SER A 137 -1.04 -2.80 9.10
C SER A 137 -2.43 -3.02 9.68
N ARG A 138 -3.43 -3.16 8.81
CA ARG A 138 -4.76 -3.57 9.25
C ARG A 138 -4.77 -5.09 9.39
N GLU A 139 -4.84 -5.59 10.62
CA GLU A 139 -4.96 -7.02 10.92
C GLU A 139 -6.41 -7.39 11.25
N ASP A 140 -7.07 -6.63 12.12
CA ASP A 140 -8.45 -6.92 12.49
C ASP A 140 -9.44 -6.50 11.40
N TRP A 141 -10.41 -7.38 11.12
CA TRP A 141 -11.45 -7.10 10.13
C TRP A 141 -12.36 -5.96 10.57
N ASN A 142 -12.63 -5.81 11.87
CA ASN A 142 -13.63 -4.87 12.39
C ASN A 142 -13.04 -3.52 12.82
N GLU A 143 -11.74 -3.45 13.05
CA GLU A 143 -11.12 -2.26 13.64
C GLU A 143 -9.68 -2.03 13.17
N TRP A 144 -9.18 -0.83 13.44
CA TRP A 144 -7.78 -0.48 13.35
C TRP A 144 -7.24 -0.38 14.76
N LYS A 145 -6.42 -1.36 15.13
CA LYS A 145 -5.79 -1.42 16.44
C LYS A 145 -4.30 -1.14 16.31
N CYS A 146 -3.78 -0.29 17.19
CA CYS A 146 -2.34 -0.08 17.27
C CYS A 146 -1.66 -1.32 17.83
N GLN A 147 -0.55 -1.71 17.22
CA GLN A 147 0.17 -2.95 17.56
C GLN A 147 1.38 -2.70 18.47
N THR A 148 1.57 -1.47 18.94
CA THR A 148 2.59 -1.13 19.94
C THR A 148 2.09 -1.56 21.31
N GLU A 149 2.89 -2.33 22.06
CA GLU A 149 2.47 -2.96 23.33
C GLU A 149 1.90 -1.95 24.35
N GLU A 150 2.46 -0.76 24.43
CA GLU A 150 2.04 0.30 25.36
C GLU A 150 1.00 1.27 24.77
N CYS A 151 0.48 1.01 23.57
CA CYS A 151 -0.47 1.90 22.89
C CYS A 151 -1.83 1.22 22.73
N ASP A 152 -2.82 1.74 23.44
CA ASP A 152 -4.22 1.29 23.47
C ASP A 152 -5.10 1.86 22.35
N TYR A 153 -4.53 2.64 21.42
CA TYR A 153 -5.34 3.30 20.38
C TYR A 153 -6.04 2.28 19.48
N THR A 154 -7.37 2.38 19.43
CA THR A 154 -8.23 1.67 18.49
C THR A 154 -9.12 2.66 17.74
N TYR A 155 -9.54 2.27 16.54
CA TYR A 155 -10.43 3.06 15.71
C TYR A 155 -11.36 2.14 14.93
N ARG A 156 -12.64 2.51 14.87
CA ARG A 156 -13.68 1.76 14.17
C ARG A 156 -14.45 2.72 13.30
N ILE A 157 -14.83 2.23 12.12
CA ILE A 157 -15.78 2.93 11.25
C ILE A 157 -17.14 2.27 11.42
N LYS A 158 -18.20 3.06 11.25
CA LYS A 158 -19.56 2.50 11.25
C LYS A 158 -19.73 1.57 10.05
N ARG A 159 -20.18 0.34 10.32
CA ARG A 159 -20.63 -0.59 9.28
C ARG A 159 -22.14 -0.53 9.16
N LEU A 160 -22.61 -0.38 7.94
CA LEU A 160 -24.02 -0.54 7.62
C LEU A 160 -24.23 -1.99 7.19
N VAL A 161 -25.26 -2.62 7.76
CA VAL A 161 -25.67 -3.97 7.36
C VAL A 161 -26.35 -3.85 6.00
N LEU A 162 -25.84 -4.59 5.02
CA LEU A 162 -26.39 -4.63 3.67
C LEU A 162 -27.49 -5.68 3.63
N SER A 163 -28.63 -5.36 3.02
CA SER A 163 -29.62 -6.38 2.69
C SER A 163 -29.17 -7.17 1.44
N PRO A 164 -29.59 -8.44 1.29
CA PRO A 164 -29.35 -9.20 0.06
C PRO A 164 -29.78 -8.44 -1.21
N GLN A 165 -30.91 -7.74 -1.15
CA GLN A 165 -31.43 -6.96 -2.28
C GLN A 165 -30.52 -5.77 -2.63
N ALA A 166 -29.88 -5.14 -1.63
CA ALA A 166 -28.99 -4.00 -1.85
C ALA A 166 -27.71 -4.36 -2.61
N ILE A 167 -27.29 -5.63 -2.57
CA ILE A 167 -26.11 -6.15 -3.28
C ILE A 167 -26.46 -7.05 -4.47
N SER A 168 -27.76 -7.32 -4.69
CA SER A 168 -28.23 -8.11 -5.82
C SER A 168 -27.94 -7.40 -7.14
N ASN A 169 -27.56 -8.17 -8.17
CA ASN A 169 -27.34 -7.62 -9.50
C ASN A 169 -28.70 -7.35 -10.18
N PRO A 170 -29.04 -6.09 -10.52
CA PRO A 170 -30.34 -5.76 -11.11
C PRO A 170 -30.61 -6.44 -12.46
N HIS A 171 -29.55 -6.84 -13.17
CA HIS A 171 -29.62 -7.57 -14.44
C HIS A 171 -29.63 -9.09 -14.25
N ASP A 172 -29.71 -9.56 -13.01
CA ASP A 172 -29.73 -10.96 -12.64
C ASP A 172 -30.75 -11.23 -11.53
N PRO A 173 -32.05 -11.13 -11.84
CA PRO A 173 -33.07 -11.31 -10.82
C PRO A 173 -33.06 -12.74 -10.29
N VAL A 174 -33.23 -12.87 -8.98
CA VAL A 174 -33.43 -14.17 -8.33
C VAL A 174 -34.72 -14.79 -8.86
N THR A 175 -34.60 -15.99 -9.41
CA THR A 175 -35.70 -16.72 -10.05
C THR A 175 -36.58 -17.42 -9.01
N ASP A 176 -37.88 -17.51 -9.32
CA ASP A 176 -38.83 -18.36 -8.56
C ASP A 176 -38.63 -19.85 -8.89
N GLY A 177 -38.25 -20.16 -10.14
CA GLY A 177 -37.80 -21.49 -10.55
C GLY A 177 -36.33 -21.74 -10.24
N HIS A 178 -35.80 -22.88 -10.69
CA HIS A 178 -34.37 -23.20 -10.57
C HIS A 178 -33.48 -22.07 -11.11
N ALA A 179 -32.42 -21.75 -10.37
CA ALA A 179 -31.48 -20.70 -10.72
C ALA A 179 -30.87 -20.91 -12.11
N ILE A 180 -30.52 -19.81 -12.78
CA ILE A 180 -29.84 -19.83 -14.08
C ILE A 180 -28.34 -19.76 -13.81
N SER A 181 -27.59 -20.81 -14.20
CA SER A 181 -26.14 -20.80 -14.08
C SER A 181 -25.52 -19.76 -15.03
N LYS A 182 -24.49 -19.10 -14.53
CA LYS A 182 -23.63 -18.18 -15.27
C LYS A 182 -22.19 -18.67 -15.36
N ASP A 183 -22.00 -19.92 -14.99
CA ASP A 183 -20.68 -20.53 -14.93
C ASP A 183 -20.12 -20.64 -16.35
N PHE A 184 -18.85 -20.27 -16.50
CA PHE A 184 -18.12 -20.37 -17.76
C PHE A 184 -17.09 -21.49 -17.65
N ILE A 185 -17.23 -22.49 -18.50
CA ILE A 185 -16.35 -23.67 -18.51
C ILE A 185 -15.27 -23.47 -19.57
N SER A 186 -14.03 -23.78 -19.21
CA SER A 186 -12.90 -23.78 -20.15
C SER A 186 -11.93 -24.91 -19.82
N GLY A 187 -11.15 -25.33 -20.83
CA GLY A 187 -10.17 -26.41 -20.67
C GLY A 187 -10.81 -27.81 -20.58
N PRO A 188 -10.17 -28.79 -19.92
CA PRO A 188 -10.61 -30.19 -19.87
C PRO A 188 -11.74 -30.45 -18.86
N VAL A 189 -12.45 -29.42 -18.40
CA VAL A 189 -13.49 -29.54 -17.38
C VAL A 189 -14.78 -30.06 -18.01
N THR A 190 -15.38 -31.08 -17.39
CA THR A 190 -16.72 -31.57 -17.79
C THR A 190 -17.77 -31.15 -16.77
N GLU A 191 -18.98 -30.85 -17.23
CA GLU A 191 -20.10 -30.42 -16.38
C GLU A 191 -21.24 -31.44 -16.44
N LYS A 192 -21.77 -31.75 -15.26
CA LYS A 192 -23.04 -32.45 -15.07
C LYS A 192 -24.04 -31.53 -14.38
N VAL A 193 -25.24 -31.43 -14.93
CA VAL A 193 -26.33 -30.64 -14.33
C VAL A 193 -27.40 -31.59 -13.78
N ASP A 194 -27.71 -31.42 -12.50
CA ASP A 194 -28.79 -32.09 -11.80
C ASP A 194 -29.72 -31.04 -11.17
N PHE A 195 -30.94 -31.46 -10.82
CA PHE A 195 -31.92 -30.61 -10.13
C PHE A 195 -32.36 -31.32 -8.86
N LEU A 196 -32.22 -30.63 -7.72
CA LEU A 196 -32.55 -31.16 -6.41
C LEU A 196 -33.47 -30.18 -5.69
N GLU A 197 -34.76 -30.52 -5.62
CA GLU A 197 -35.81 -29.67 -5.05
C GLU A 197 -35.84 -28.26 -5.67
N ASN A 198 -35.30 -27.27 -4.96
CA ASN A 198 -35.23 -25.87 -5.36
C ASN A 198 -33.79 -25.42 -5.68
N TYR A 199 -32.87 -26.38 -5.78
CA TYR A 199 -31.48 -26.17 -6.18
C TYR A 199 -31.25 -26.66 -7.60
N ARG A 200 -30.57 -25.83 -8.39
CA ARG A 200 -29.85 -26.30 -9.58
C ARG A 200 -28.45 -26.70 -9.16
N VAL A 201 -28.05 -27.93 -9.44
CA VAL A 201 -26.78 -28.47 -8.97
C VAL A 201 -25.89 -28.71 -10.18
N HIS A 202 -24.77 -28.00 -10.24
CA HIS A 202 -23.74 -28.23 -11.25
C HIS A 202 -22.57 -28.98 -10.61
N THR A 203 -22.16 -30.09 -11.20
CA THR A 203 -20.95 -30.81 -10.78
C THR A 203 -19.93 -30.72 -11.90
N TYR A 204 -18.81 -30.09 -11.59
CA TYR A 204 -17.66 -29.92 -12.46
C TYR A 204 -16.61 -30.98 -12.12
N ASP A 205 -16.23 -31.78 -13.10
CA ASP A 205 -15.09 -32.68 -13.00
C ASP A 205 -13.87 -32.02 -13.64
N ILE A 206 -12.82 -31.84 -12.84
CA ILE A 206 -11.56 -31.19 -13.22
C ILE A 206 -10.48 -32.26 -13.39
N ALA A 207 -10.75 -33.30 -14.19
CA ALA A 207 -9.80 -34.35 -14.53
C ALA A 207 -9.02 -34.85 -13.28
N ASP A 208 -7.69 -34.70 -13.29
CA ASP A 208 -6.81 -35.18 -12.21
C ASP A 208 -6.89 -34.35 -10.90
N CYS A 209 -7.63 -33.24 -10.88
CA CYS A 209 -7.75 -32.35 -9.73
C CYS A 209 -8.97 -32.63 -8.84
N GLY A 210 -9.93 -33.44 -9.29
CA GLY A 210 -11.14 -33.79 -8.54
C GLY A 210 -12.39 -33.03 -9.00
N THR A 211 -13.39 -32.94 -8.13
CA THR A 211 -14.73 -32.43 -8.48
C THR A 211 -15.14 -31.21 -7.64
N ILE A 212 -15.91 -30.30 -8.26
CA ILE A 212 -16.56 -29.17 -7.60
C ILE A 212 -18.06 -29.28 -7.82
N THR A 213 -18.84 -29.26 -6.73
CA THR A 213 -20.30 -29.23 -6.82
C THR A 213 -20.84 -27.85 -6.38
N HIS A 214 -21.50 -27.16 -7.30
CA HIS A 214 -22.11 -25.85 -7.10
C HIS A 214 -23.63 -26.01 -6.95
N PHE A 215 -24.14 -25.71 -5.76
CA PHE A 215 -25.58 -25.67 -5.45
C PHE A 215 -26.10 -24.24 -5.61
N MET A 216 -26.92 -24.00 -6.62
CA MET A 216 -27.52 -22.69 -6.88
C MET A 216 -28.96 -22.67 -6.41
N ALA A 217 -29.23 -21.85 -5.38
CA ALA A 217 -30.53 -21.69 -4.76
C ALA A 217 -31.45 -20.72 -5.54
N ASN A 218 -32.75 -21.01 -5.54
CA ASN A 218 -33.78 -20.07 -5.99
C ASN A 218 -34.28 -19.16 -4.85
N ARG A 219 -35.25 -18.30 -5.14
CA ARG A 219 -35.88 -17.39 -4.17
C ARG A 219 -36.39 -18.12 -2.93
N THR A 220 -37.14 -19.21 -3.12
CA THR A 220 -37.74 -20.00 -2.03
C THR A 220 -36.71 -20.49 -1.03
N ILE A 221 -35.53 -20.91 -1.49
CA ILE A 221 -34.44 -21.34 -0.61
C ILE A 221 -33.77 -20.17 0.06
N ASN A 222 -33.50 -19.08 -0.67
CA ASN A 222 -32.81 -17.90 -0.13
C ASN A 222 -33.60 -17.23 1.00
N GLU A 223 -34.92 -17.05 0.80
CA GLU A 223 -35.82 -16.31 1.69
C GLU A 223 -36.44 -17.14 2.82
N ARG A 224 -36.20 -18.46 2.87
CA ARG A 224 -36.73 -19.30 3.95
C ARG A 224 -36.16 -18.86 5.31
N ALA A 225 -36.90 -19.12 6.38
CA ALA A 225 -36.41 -18.91 7.74
C ALA A 225 -35.10 -19.68 7.98
N ASP A 226 -34.10 -19.01 8.56
CA ASP A 226 -32.74 -19.52 8.75
C ASP A 226 -32.05 -19.89 7.41
N GLY A 227 -32.49 -19.26 6.32
CA GLY A 227 -31.97 -19.44 4.97
C GLY A 227 -30.70 -18.64 4.68
N PRO A 228 -30.18 -18.72 3.44
CA PRO A 228 -29.04 -17.93 2.96
C PRO A 228 -29.15 -16.43 3.22
N ASP A 229 -30.33 -15.82 3.08
CA ASP A 229 -30.51 -14.38 3.33
C ASP A 229 -30.32 -14.03 4.81
N ASP A 230 -30.91 -14.83 5.71
CA ASP A 230 -30.72 -14.69 7.17
C ASP A 230 -29.26 -14.95 7.58
N LEU A 231 -28.63 -15.97 7.00
CA LEU A 231 -27.22 -16.28 7.23
C LEU A 231 -26.32 -15.12 6.77
N PHE A 232 -26.60 -14.51 5.62
CA PHE A 232 -25.87 -13.35 5.12
C PHE A 232 -25.98 -12.15 6.07
N LEU A 233 -27.17 -11.90 6.63
CA LEU A 233 -27.37 -10.86 7.63
C LEU A 233 -26.62 -11.18 8.93
N ALA A 234 -26.67 -12.43 9.40
CA ALA A 234 -26.00 -12.87 10.60
C ALA A 234 -24.46 -12.75 10.49
N LEU A 235 -23.87 -13.17 9.36
CA LEU A 235 -22.43 -13.10 9.13
C LEU A 235 -21.88 -11.67 9.12
N GLN A 236 -22.68 -10.67 8.74
CA GLN A 236 -22.27 -9.27 8.76
C GLN A 236 -22.20 -8.70 10.19
N GLN A 237 -22.95 -9.27 11.13
CA GLN A 237 -23.07 -8.78 12.50
C GLN A 237 -22.24 -9.61 13.48
N ALA A 238 -22.05 -10.90 13.20
CA ALA A 238 -21.28 -11.79 14.04
C ALA A 238 -19.79 -11.48 13.98
N ASP A 239 -19.15 -11.38 15.15
CA ASP A 239 -17.69 -11.41 15.23
C ASP A 239 -17.20 -12.85 15.15
N ILE A 240 -16.94 -13.31 13.94
CA ILE A 240 -16.39 -14.66 13.68
C ILE A 240 -14.86 -14.70 13.75
N GLY A 241 -14.20 -13.66 14.29
CA GLY A 241 -12.75 -13.64 14.48
C GLY A 241 -11.94 -13.50 13.19
N LEU A 242 -12.51 -12.90 12.14
CA LEU A 242 -11.78 -12.66 10.89
C LEU A 242 -10.58 -11.75 11.13
N LYS A 243 -9.40 -12.26 10.79
CA LYS A 243 -8.14 -11.52 10.83
C LYS A 243 -7.41 -11.69 9.52
N ARG A 244 -6.78 -10.60 9.08
CA ARG A 244 -5.85 -10.61 7.97
C ARG A 244 -4.54 -11.23 8.44
N PHE A 245 -3.86 -11.91 7.53
CA PHE A 245 -2.57 -12.50 7.85
C PHE A 245 -1.57 -11.39 8.23
N PRO A 246 -0.88 -11.51 9.37
CA PRO A 246 0.05 -10.49 9.84
C PRO A 246 1.23 -10.37 8.87
N LEU A 247 1.63 -9.13 8.56
CA LEU A 247 2.82 -8.87 7.76
C LEU A 247 4.04 -9.08 8.64
N LYS A 248 4.56 -10.31 8.70
CA LYS A 248 5.75 -10.65 9.49
C LYS A 248 7.03 -10.02 8.94
N ASN A 249 7.13 -9.88 7.60
CA ASN A 249 8.29 -9.35 6.89
C ASN A 249 7.84 -8.39 5.78
N SER A 250 7.48 -7.15 6.10
CA SER A 250 7.30 -6.12 5.09
C SER A 250 8.68 -5.56 4.71
N THR A 251 9.30 -6.11 3.66
CA THR A 251 10.38 -5.39 2.97
C THR A 251 9.72 -4.35 2.08
N CYS A 252 9.86 -3.07 2.46
CA CYS A 252 9.61 -1.98 1.53
C CYS A 252 10.72 -2.07 0.47
N LYS A 253 10.42 -2.69 -0.68
CA LYS A 253 11.30 -2.64 -1.85
C LYS A 253 11.16 -1.29 -2.53
#